data_AF-A0A7Y4XPG2-F1
#
_entry.id   AF-A0A7Y4XPG2-F1
#
_cell.length_a   1.000
_cell.length_b   1.000
_cell.length_c   1.000
_cell.angle_alpha   90.00
_cell.angle_beta   90.00
_cell.angle_gamma   90.00
#
_symmetry.space_group_name_H-M   'P 1'
#
loop_
_entity.id
_entity.type
_entity.pdbx_description
1 polymer ?
#
loop_
_entity_poly.entity_id
_entity_poly.type
_entity_poly.pdbx_seq_one_letter_code
_entity_poly.pdbx_strand_id
1 'polypeptide(L)'
;MKRLILVLCMLIIGQHAFSKDRLCCGELFPMGSVLTSPNGKFFLVFQDDRNLVLYKRDGGADKPLWATATNGKVNKCVMQADGNLVLYSGPVAVWSSNTYGNPNAMLVVQDDGNMVIYAGTKAIWATNTAEAPADRICCGQEFPMGSVLNSANGKYFLVFQDDRNLVLYKRTGGADVALWATATNGKVNKCVMQADGNLVLYNTNSAVWSSNTYGNPNAVLVVQNDGNMVIYVGNRSIWATNTAQQEIVEPVQEFVQPVRVEPEPIAQTVASSCEVPETQYNAMVSAIDAQAFRDSKMSIAKQAIKNKCLSLDQVRSLSKLFSFEDQTLEFIKYAYDFTNDKSEYYTLADIFSFKSNVTKFNEFLNTK
;
A
#
# COMPACT_ATOMS: atom_id res chain seq x y z
N MET A 1 -22.19 -35.19 34.34
CA MET A 1 -22.55 -34.98 32.93
C MET A 1 -22.94 -33.51 32.73
N LYS A 2 -22.16 -32.82 31.87
CA LYS A 2 -22.37 -31.51 31.23
C LYS A 2 -22.98 -30.37 32.08
N ARG A 3 -22.10 -29.53 32.66
CA ARG A 3 -22.44 -28.17 33.09
C ARG A 3 -22.49 -27.27 31.85
N LEU A 4 -23.69 -26.78 31.55
CA LEU A 4 -23.96 -25.74 30.55
C LEU A 4 -23.60 -24.40 31.20
N ILE A 5 -22.46 -23.80 30.82
CA ILE A 5 -22.09 -22.45 31.26
C ILE A 5 -22.70 -21.46 30.26
N LEU A 6 -23.70 -20.73 30.73
CA LEU A 6 -24.31 -19.59 30.06
C LEU A 6 -23.21 -18.53 29.83
N VAL A 7 -22.91 -18.20 28.57
CA VAL A 7 -22.12 -17.02 28.23
C VAL A 7 -23.07 -15.83 28.27
N LEU A 8 -22.99 -15.07 29.36
CA LEU A 8 -23.69 -13.79 29.50
C LEU A 8 -23.00 -12.78 28.58
N CYS A 9 -23.61 -12.51 27.43
CA CYS A 9 -23.20 -11.47 26.51
C CYS A 9 -23.55 -10.10 27.14
N MET A 10 -22.60 -9.50 27.85
CA MET A 10 -22.69 -8.08 28.20
C MET A 10 -22.37 -7.26 26.95
N LEU A 11 -23.42 -6.66 26.38
CA LEU A 11 -23.30 -5.53 25.46
C LEU A 11 -22.59 -4.38 26.19
N ILE A 12 -21.29 -4.25 25.99
CA ILE A 12 -20.61 -2.97 26.17
C ILE A 12 -20.73 -2.24 24.84
N ILE A 13 -21.67 -1.30 24.78
CA ILE A 13 -21.67 -0.23 23.78
C ILE A 13 -20.46 0.64 24.13
N GLY A 14 -19.35 0.40 23.45
CA GLY A 14 -18.08 1.09 23.64
C GLY A 14 -17.50 1.45 22.29
N GLN A 15 -17.19 2.73 22.13
CA GLN A 15 -16.50 3.38 21.01
C GLN A 15 -15.59 2.44 20.20
N HIS A 16 -15.65 2.54 18.86
CA HIS A 16 -14.62 1.97 17.99
C HIS A 16 -13.27 2.63 18.33
N ALA A 17 -12.58 2.08 19.33
CA ALA A 17 -11.20 2.36 19.58
C ALA A 17 -10.44 1.94 18.32
N PHE A 18 -9.87 2.91 17.61
CA PHE A 18 -8.84 2.63 16.62
C PHE A 18 -7.80 1.73 17.29
N SER A 19 -7.74 0.46 16.91
CA SER A 19 -6.78 -0.48 17.46
C SER A 19 -5.39 0.00 17.07
N LYS A 20 -4.54 0.24 18.08
CA LYS A 20 -3.16 0.69 17.89
C LYS A 20 -2.38 -0.38 17.12
N ASP A 21 -1.55 0.01 16.16
CA ASP A 21 -0.74 -0.90 15.33
C ASP A 21 0.70 -1.06 15.84
N ARG A 22 1.07 -0.32 16.89
CA ARG A 22 2.45 -0.21 17.38
C ARG A 22 2.56 -0.16 18.88
N LEU A 23 3.73 -0.56 19.39
CA LEU A 23 4.14 -0.44 20.79
C LEU A 23 5.40 0.43 20.86
N CYS A 24 5.33 1.55 21.55
CA CYS A 24 6.44 2.49 21.68
C CYS A 24 7.41 2.07 22.80
N CYS A 25 8.62 2.60 22.78
CA CYS A 25 9.59 2.38 23.85
C CYS A 25 9.03 2.81 25.22
N GLY A 26 9.30 2.03 26.25
CA GLY A 26 8.79 2.22 27.61
C GLY A 26 7.36 1.73 27.82
N GLU A 27 6.63 1.32 26.78
CA GLU A 27 5.24 0.90 26.92
C GLU A 27 5.11 -0.55 27.41
N LEU A 28 4.27 -0.73 28.42
CA LEU A 28 3.75 -2.05 28.81
C LEU A 28 2.74 -2.52 27.77
N PHE A 29 2.74 -3.81 27.50
CA PHE A 29 1.70 -4.47 26.72
C PHE A 29 0.94 -5.45 27.64
N PRO A 30 -0.16 -5.00 28.27
CA PRO A 30 -0.91 -5.79 29.23
C PRO A 30 -1.49 -7.06 28.61
N MET A 31 -1.70 -8.09 29.43
CA MET A 31 -2.41 -9.31 29.03
C MET A 31 -3.80 -8.98 28.48
N GLY A 32 -4.22 -9.65 27.43
CA GLY A 32 -5.45 -9.39 26.67
C GLY A 32 -5.37 -8.21 25.69
N SER A 33 -4.29 -7.42 25.72
CA SER A 33 -4.12 -6.31 24.78
C SER A 33 -3.84 -6.82 23.37
N VAL A 34 -4.32 -6.05 22.38
CA VAL A 34 -4.19 -6.36 20.96
C VAL A 34 -3.61 -5.16 20.23
N LEU A 35 -2.60 -5.41 19.39
CA LEU A 35 -2.23 -4.51 18.30
C LEU A 35 -2.77 -5.06 16.99
N THR A 36 -3.30 -4.21 16.12
CA THR A 36 -3.85 -4.62 14.81
C THR A 36 -3.15 -3.87 13.69
N SER A 37 -2.81 -4.57 12.60
CA SER A 37 -2.30 -3.94 11.40
C SER A 37 -3.30 -2.92 10.84
N PRO A 38 -2.85 -1.83 10.18
CA PRO A 38 -3.74 -0.82 9.59
C PRO A 38 -4.87 -1.37 8.69
N ASN A 39 -4.61 -2.45 7.94
CA ASN A 39 -5.58 -3.11 7.07
C ASN A 39 -6.52 -4.08 7.80
N GLY A 40 -6.36 -4.25 9.11
CA GLY A 40 -7.19 -5.11 9.94
C GLY A 40 -6.97 -6.62 9.76
N LYS A 41 -6.01 -7.08 8.95
CA LYS A 41 -5.80 -8.51 8.66
C LYS A 41 -4.89 -9.22 9.66
N PHE A 42 -3.99 -8.50 10.33
CA PHE A 42 -3.03 -9.10 11.23
C PHE A 42 -3.15 -8.49 12.60
N PHE A 43 -2.88 -9.28 13.63
CA PHE A 43 -2.89 -8.75 14.98
C PHE A 43 -1.94 -9.50 15.91
N LEU A 44 -1.32 -8.76 16.82
CA LEU A 44 -0.50 -9.27 17.91
C LEU A 44 -1.33 -9.25 19.19
N VAL A 45 -1.33 -10.36 19.93
CA VAL A 45 -2.03 -10.45 21.22
C VAL A 45 -1.14 -11.09 22.28
N PHE A 46 -1.13 -10.52 23.49
CA PHE A 46 -0.55 -11.17 24.66
C PHE A 46 -1.66 -11.93 25.39
N GLN A 47 -1.76 -13.23 25.12
CA GLN A 47 -2.90 -14.06 25.48
C GLN A 47 -2.94 -14.42 26.97
N ASP A 48 -4.12 -14.83 27.45
CA ASP A 48 -4.34 -15.26 28.84
C ASP A 48 -3.52 -16.50 29.23
N ASP A 49 -3.15 -17.30 28.25
CA ASP A 49 -2.25 -18.45 28.42
C ASP A 49 -0.78 -18.04 28.57
N ARG A 50 -0.48 -16.73 28.58
CA ARG A 50 0.84 -16.11 28.73
C ARG A 50 1.76 -16.34 27.53
N ASN A 51 1.19 -16.46 26.34
CA ASN A 51 1.90 -16.48 25.08
C ASN A 51 1.69 -15.17 24.32
N LEU A 52 2.74 -14.62 23.70
CA LEU A 52 2.62 -13.50 22.78
C LEU A 52 2.62 -14.05 21.36
N VAL A 53 1.54 -13.81 20.62
CA VAL A 53 1.27 -14.48 19.34
C VAL A 53 0.80 -13.48 18.31
N LEU A 54 1.40 -13.57 17.11
CA LEU A 54 0.97 -12.85 15.91
C LEU A 54 0.05 -13.76 15.10
N TYR A 55 -1.12 -13.25 14.74
CA TYR A 55 -2.15 -13.95 13.98
C TYR A 55 -2.48 -13.25 12.67
N LYS A 56 -3.01 -14.03 11.73
CA LYS A 56 -3.76 -13.58 10.56
C LYS A 56 -5.25 -13.88 10.75
N ARG A 57 -6.10 -12.89 10.49
CA ARG A 57 -7.54 -13.05 10.32
C ARG A 57 -7.83 -13.60 8.93
N ASP A 58 -8.43 -14.77 8.85
CA ASP A 58 -8.67 -15.48 7.58
C ASP A 58 -10.17 -15.70 7.28
N GLY A 59 -11.05 -14.89 7.89
CA GLY A 59 -12.51 -14.99 7.73
C GLY A 59 -13.17 -16.20 8.42
N GLY A 60 -12.36 -17.18 8.85
CA GLY A 60 -12.72 -18.30 9.71
C GLY A 60 -12.03 -18.22 11.07
N ALA A 61 -11.31 -19.28 11.46
CA ALA A 61 -10.47 -19.25 12.65
C ALA A 61 -9.16 -18.48 12.37
N ASP A 62 -8.71 -17.67 13.33
CA ASP A 62 -7.46 -16.93 13.23
C ASP A 62 -6.26 -17.88 13.13
N LYS A 63 -5.37 -17.65 12.15
CA LYS A 63 -4.19 -18.49 11.89
C LYS A 63 -2.97 -17.91 12.61
N PRO A 64 -2.30 -18.67 13.50
CA PRO A 64 -1.06 -18.21 14.12
C PRO A 64 0.07 -18.17 13.07
N LEU A 65 0.77 -17.04 13.00
CA LEU A 65 1.93 -16.84 12.12
C LEU A 65 3.25 -16.99 12.88
N TRP A 66 3.28 -16.51 14.13
CA TRP A 66 4.47 -16.54 14.98
C TRP A 66 4.08 -16.49 16.46
N ALA A 67 4.88 -17.09 17.35
CA ALA A 67 4.67 -17.08 18.80
C ALA A 67 5.98 -17.07 19.60
N THR A 68 5.96 -16.51 20.81
CA THR A 68 7.11 -16.55 21.75
C THR A 68 7.31 -17.92 22.41
N ALA A 69 6.31 -18.80 22.41
CA ALA A 69 6.30 -20.09 23.11
C ALA A 69 6.53 -19.96 24.63
N THR A 70 5.98 -18.90 25.24
CA THR A 70 6.15 -18.58 26.68
C THR A 70 4.98 -19.04 27.55
N ASN A 71 4.10 -19.91 27.03
CA ASN A 71 2.85 -20.33 27.67
C ASN A 71 3.07 -20.70 29.16
N GLY A 72 2.29 -20.10 30.05
CA GLY A 72 2.36 -20.28 31.50
C GLY A 72 3.50 -19.54 32.22
N LYS A 73 4.57 -19.15 31.52
CA LYS A 73 5.86 -18.78 32.13
C LYS A 73 6.02 -17.30 32.46
N VAL A 74 5.31 -16.42 31.76
CA VAL A 74 5.51 -14.96 31.83
C VAL A 74 4.27 -14.22 32.31
N ASN A 75 4.42 -13.03 32.89
CA ASN A 75 3.31 -12.21 33.38
C ASN A 75 3.42 -10.73 32.99
N LYS A 76 4.47 -10.35 32.26
CA LYS A 76 4.71 -8.98 31.83
C LYS A 76 5.34 -8.98 30.45
N CYS A 77 4.76 -8.22 29.52
CA CYS A 77 5.33 -7.91 28.22
C CYS A 77 5.58 -6.40 28.15
N VAL A 78 6.76 -5.99 27.71
CA VAL A 78 7.15 -4.57 27.66
C VAL A 78 8.09 -4.32 26.49
N MET A 79 7.85 -3.25 25.74
CA MET A 79 8.85 -2.68 24.85
C MET A 79 9.68 -1.71 25.69
N GLN A 80 10.89 -2.09 26.04
CA GLN A 80 11.72 -1.33 26.98
C GLN A 80 12.27 -0.06 26.35
N ALA A 81 12.69 0.89 27.20
CA ALA A 81 13.27 2.17 26.75
C ALA A 81 14.59 2.00 25.98
N ASP A 82 15.29 0.88 26.20
CA ASP A 82 16.54 0.52 25.52
C ASP A 82 16.31 -0.13 24.14
N GLY A 83 15.05 -0.25 23.71
CA GLY A 83 14.66 -0.82 22.42
C GLY A 83 14.45 -2.33 22.40
N ASN A 84 14.44 -2.99 23.55
CA ASN A 84 14.25 -4.43 23.64
C ASN A 84 12.79 -4.80 23.95
N LEU A 85 12.17 -5.67 23.16
CA LEU A 85 10.90 -6.29 23.54
C LEU A 85 11.20 -7.47 24.46
N VAL A 86 10.66 -7.46 25.67
CA VAL A 86 10.98 -8.49 26.67
C VAL A 86 9.72 -8.99 27.37
N LEU A 87 9.65 -10.32 27.53
CA LEU A 87 8.64 -10.98 28.35
C LEU A 87 9.28 -11.51 29.63
N TYR A 88 8.70 -11.13 30.77
CA TYR A 88 9.24 -11.39 32.09
C TYR A 88 8.38 -12.34 32.91
N SER A 89 9.03 -13.06 33.81
CA SER A 89 8.43 -13.72 34.98
C SER A 89 9.00 -13.06 36.24
N GLY A 90 8.28 -12.09 36.80
CA GLY A 90 8.84 -11.24 37.86
C GLY A 90 10.09 -10.48 37.36
N PRO A 91 11.27 -10.62 38.01
CA PRO A 91 12.50 -9.97 37.55
C PRO A 91 13.23 -10.75 36.42
N VAL A 92 12.82 -11.97 36.11
CA VAL A 92 13.53 -12.85 35.18
C VAL A 92 13.01 -12.65 33.75
N ALA A 93 13.89 -12.26 32.82
CA ALA A 93 13.56 -12.24 31.39
C ALA A 93 13.49 -13.68 30.87
N VAL A 94 12.34 -14.08 30.34
CA VAL A 94 12.10 -15.43 29.80
C VAL A 94 12.25 -15.44 28.27
N TRP A 95 11.91 -14.34 27.62
CA TRP A 95 12.09 -14.15 26.18
C TRP A 95 12.50 -12.71 25.90
N SER A 96 13.34 -12.49 24.88
CA SER A 96 13.75 -11.17 24.42
C SER A 96 13.95 -11.16 22.90
N SER A 97 13.67 -10.02 22.26
CA SER A 97 14.00 -9.78 20.85
C SER A 97 15.50 -9.61 20.59
N ASN A 98 16.31 -9.47 21.65
CA ASN A 98 17.75 -9.19 21.59
C ASN A 98 18.08 -7.89 20.83
N THR A 99 17.24 -6.87 20.98
CA THR A 99 17.38 -5.56 20.30
C THR A 99 17.77 -4.42 21.24
N TYR A 100 18.29 -4.73 22.44
CA TYR A 100 18.77 -3.74 23.40
C TYR A 100 19.87 -2.83 22.82
N GLY A 101 20.02 -1.63 23.38
CA GLY A 101 20.97 -0.61 22.90
C GLY A 101 20.44 0.24 21.75
N ASN A 102 19.15 0.14 21.42
CA ASN A 102 18.48 0.91 20.38
C ASN A 102 17.35 1.76 20.99
N PRO A 103 17.68 2.84 21.73
CA PRO A 103 16.68 3.65 22.40
C PRO A 103 15.66 4.21 21.42
N ASN A 104 14.43 4.41 21.88
CA ASN A 104 13.29 4.84 21.08
C ASN A 104 12.82 3.85 20.00
N ALA A 105 13.32 2.60 20.02
CA ALA A 105 12.80 1.61 19.09
C ALA A 105 11.32 1.30 19.37
N MET A 106 10.59 0.98 18.31
CA MET A 106 9.16 0.66 18.39
C MET A 106 8.86 -0.63 17.64
N LEU A 107 7.92 -1.40 18.18
CA LEU A 107 7.35 -2.56 17.50
C LEU A 107 6.16 -2.12 16.66
N VAL A 108 6.04 -2.63 15.44
CA VAL A 108 4.94 -2.35 14.51
C VAL A 108 4.40 -3.65 13.93
N VAL A 109 3.08 -3.81 13.93
CA VAL A 109 2.36 -4.87 13.19
C VAL A 109 1.98 -4.32 11.82
N GLN A 110 2.49 -4.96 10.77
CA GLN A 110 2.41 -4.44 9.41
C GLN A 110 1.30 -5.09 8.58
N ASP A 111 0.90 -4.43 7.51
CA ASP A 111 -0.16 -4.88 6.60
C ASP A 111 0.22 -6.08 5.73
N ASP A 112 1.50 -6.42 5.66
CA ASP A 112 2.01 -7.62 5.01
C ASP A 112 2.04 -8.84 5.93
N GLY A 113 1.65 -8.69 7.21
CA GLY A 113 1.69 -9.78 8.18
C GLY A 113 3.04 -9.97 8.86
N ASN A 114 3.98 -9.05 8.67
CA ASN A 114 5.20 -8.99 9.46
C ASN A 114 4.97 -8.23 10.78
N MET A 115 5.76 -8.57 11.79
CA MET A 115 5.91 -7.77 12.99
C MET A 115 7.38 -7.38 13.14
N VAL A 116 7.65 -6.08 13.18
CA VAL A 116 9.00 -5.54 13.04
C VAL A 116 9.31 -4.58 14.17
N ILE A 117 10.53 -4.64 14.70
CA ILE A 117 11.07 -3.62 15.61
C ILE A 117 11.96 -2.69 14.80
N TYR A 118 11.67 -1.39 14.88
CA TYR A 118 12.38 -0.33 14.19
C TYR A 118 13.15 0.56 15.16
N ALA A 119 14.42 0.84 14.85
CA ALA A 119 15.17 1.96 15.42
C ALA A 119 15.21 3.09 14.38
N GLY A 120 14.32 4.09 14.54
CA GLY A 120 14.06 5.06 13.48
C GLY A 120 13.46 4.38 12.25
N THR A 121 14.15 4.42 11.12
CA THR A 121 13.74 3.74 9.88
C THR A 121 14.37 2.36 9.68
N LYS A 122 15.33 1.97 10.53
CA LYS A 122 16.06 0.71 10.39
C LYS A 122 15.29 -0.41 11.07
N ALA A 123 14.88 -1.42 10.31
CA ALA A 123 14.41 -2.68 10.87
C ALA A 123 15.59 -3.39 11.55
N ILE A 124 15.48 -3.67 12.85
CA ILE A 124 16.53 -4.32 13.65
C ILE A 124 16.14 -5.73 14.08
N TRP A 125 14.85 -6.07 13.99
CA TRP A 125 14.32 -7.42 14.21
C TRP A 125 12.98 -7.57 13.50
N ALA A 126 12.67 -8.77 13.03
CA ALA A 126 11.37 -9.09 12.44
C ALA A 126 10.98 -10.55 12.71
N THR A 127 9.68 -10.83 12.73
CA THR A 127 9.15 -12.21 12.77
C THR A 127 9.41 -12.98 11.48
N ASN A 128 9.70 -12.28 10.38
CA ASN A 128 9.86 -12.83 9.03
C ASN A 128 8.62 -13.60 8.56
N THR A 129 7.45 -13.11 8.96
CA THR A 129 6.13 -13.66 8.60
C THR A 129 5.44 -12.89 7.50
N ALA A 130 6.12 -11.89 6.91
CA ALA A 130 5.60 -11.13 5.79
C ALA A 130 5.09 -12.09 4.70
N GLU A 131 3.81 -12.02 4.41
CA GLU A 131 3.25 -12.65 3.23
C GLU A 131 3.81 -11.92 2.01
N ALA A 132 4.18 -12.68 0.97
CA ALA A 132 4.48 -12.06 -0.31
C ALA A 132 3.28 -11.16 -0.67
N PRO A 133 3.51 -9.91 -1.10
CA PRO A 133 2.41 -9.03 -1.50
C PRO A 133 1.47 -9.77 -2.45
N ALA A 134 0.16 -9.68 -2.24
CA ALA A 134 -0.84 -10.50 -2.95
C ALA A 134 -0.85 -10.30 -4.50
N ASP A 135 -0.05 -9.36 -5.00
CA ASP A 135 0.16 -9.03 -6.41
C ASP A 135 1.40 -9.65 -7.04
N ARG A 136 2.23 -10.39 -6.28
CA ARG A 136 3.50 -10.93 -6.79
C ARG A 136 3.85 -12.36 -6.42
N ILE A 137 4.66 -13.00 -7.28
CA ILE A 137 5.31 -14.29 -7.05
C ILE A 137 6.83 -14.06 -7.03
N CYS A 138 7.46 -14.36 -5.92
CA CYS A 138 8.90 -14.21 -5.72
C CYS A 138 9.68 -15.39 -6.33
N CYS A 139 10.95 -15.17 -6.66
CA CYS A 139 11.84 -16.25 -7.08
C CYS A 139 11.87 -17.40 -6.06
N GLY A 140 11.94 -18.62 -6.56
CA GLY A 140 11.86 -19.86 -5.78
C GLY A 140 10.45 -20.32 -5.43
N GLN A 141 9.40 -19.53 -5.72
CA GLN A 141 8.02 -19.90 -5.39
C GLN A 141 7.34 -20.68 -6.51
N GLU A 142 6.67 -21.76 -6.12
CA GLU A 142 5.68 -22.43 -6.97
C GLU A 142 4.37 -21.63 -6.94
N PHE A 143 3.67 -21.57 -8.08
CA PHE A 143 2.32 -21.04 -8.19
C PHE A 143 1.36 -22.20 -8.43
N PRO A 144 0.72 -22.74 -7.37
CA PRO A 144 -0.07 -23.96 -7.48
C PRO A 144 -1.29 -23.80 -8.38
N MET A 145 -1.71 -24.89 -9.00
CA MET A 145 -2.96 -24.96 -9.77
C MET A 145 -4.15 -24.49 -8.91
N GLY A 146 -5.06 -23.74 -9.51
CA GLY A 146 -6.20 -23.09 -8.86
C GLY A 146 -5.85 -21.79 -8.11
N SER A 147 -4.56 -21.46 -7.93
CA SER A 147 -4.16 -20.24 -7.24
C SER A 147 -4.45 -19.01 -8.10
N VAL A 148 -4.82 -17.92 -7.42
CA VAL A 148 -5.12 -16.62 -8.03
C VAL A 148 -4.21 -15.57 -7.42
N LEU A 149 -3.55 -14.80 -8.29
CA LEU A 149 -2.74 -13.63 -7.93
C LEU A 149 -3.44 -12.37 -8.44
N ASN A 150 -3.72 -11.41 -7.56
CA ASN A 150 -4.54 -10.25 -7.90
C ASN A 150 -3.69 -9.00 -8.06
N SER A 151 -4.02 -8.13 -9.03
CA SER A 151 -3.51 -6.76 -9.01
C SER A 151 -3.94 -6.06 -7.71
N ALA A 152 -3.14 -5.10 -7.25
CA ALA A 152 -3.44 -4.35 -6.04
C ALA A 152 -4.80 -3.62 -6.08
N ASN A 153 -5.27 -3.20 -7.26
CA ASN A 153 -6.59 -2.59 -7.46
C ASN A 153 -7.74 -3.62 -7.65
N GLY A 154 -7.43 -4.93 -7.63
CA GLY A 154 -8.40 -6.01 -7.80
C GLY A 154 -9.00 -6.14 -9.20
N LYS A 155 -8.70 -5.26 -10.16
CA LYS A 155 -9.27 -5.29 -11.52
C LYS A 155 -8.67 -6.38 -12.41
N TYR A 156 -7.51 -6.92 -12.08
CA TYR A 156 -6.81 -7.93 -12.87
C TYR A 156 -6.36 -9.09 -12.01
N PHE A 157 -6.23 -10.27 -12.61
CA PHE A 157 -5.70 -11.42 -11.90
C PHE A 157 -5.04 -12.43 -12.83
N LEU A 158 -4.01 -13.09 -12.32
CA LEU A 158 -3.36 -14.24 -12.93
C LEU A 158 -3.88 -15.50 -12.24
N VAL A 159 -4.22 -16.53 -13.02
CA VAL A 159 -4.65 -17.83 -12.50
C VAL A 159 -3.98 -18.96 -13.27
N PHE A 160 -3.48 -19.98 -12.54
CA PHE A 160 -3.07 -21.25 -13.15
C PHE A 160 -4.25 -22.21 -13.09
N GLN A 161 -4.97 -22.31 -14.19
CA GLN A 161 -6.29 -22.94 -14.24
C GLN A 161 -6.22 -24.46 -14.23
N ASP A 162 -7.34 -25.12 -13.89
CA ASP A 162 -7.47 -26.58 -13.86
C ASP A 162 -7.30 -27.23 -15.24
N ASP A 163 -7.55 -26.48 -16.31
CA ASP A 163 -7.27 -26.89 -17.68
C ASP A 163 -5.76 -26.87 -18.02
N ARG A 164 -4.93 -26.50 -17.04
CA ARG A 164 -3.47 -26.40 -17.10
C ARG A 164 -2.99 -25.25 -17.97
N ASN A 165 -3.75 -24.17 -18.06
CA ASN A 165 -3.32 -22.93 -18.70
C ASN A 165 -3.05 -21.85 -17.64
N LEU A 166 -1.94 -21.13 -17.77
CA LEU A 166 -1.70 -19.91 -17.00
C LEU A 166 -2.24 -18.71 -17.80
N VAL A 167 -3.18 -17.98 -17.21
CA VAL A 167 -3.95 -16.93 -17.90
C VAL A 167 -4.08 -15.69 -17.03
N LEU A 168 -3.83 -14.52 -17.64
CA LEU A 168 -4.08 -13.20 -17.08
C LEU A 168 -5.44 -12.68 -17.55
N TYR A 169 -6.28 -12.25 -16.61
CA TYR A 169 -7.62 -11.76 -16.86
C TYR A 169 -7.82 -10.32 -16.38
N LYS A 170 -8.78 -9.63 -17.03
CA LYS A 170 -9.44 -8.43 -16.54
C LYS A 170 -10.82 -8.80 -15.99
N ARG A 171 -11.12 -8.35 -14.77
CA ARG A 171 -12.44 -8.44 -14.17
C ARG A 171 -13.38 -7.41 -14.77
N THR A 172 -14.57 -7.86 -15.15
CA THR A 172 -15.59 -7.02 -15.80
C THR A 172 -16.90 -6.93 -14.99
N GLY A 173 -17.01 -7.70 -13.89
CA GLY A 173 -18.28 -7.85 -13.15
C GLY A 173 -19.27 -8.81 -13.81
N GLY A 174 -18.94 -9.35 -14.98
CA GLY A 174 -19.64 -10.43 -15.68
C GLY A 174 -18.66 -11.56 -16.03
N ALA A 175 -18.57 -11.93 -17.30
CA ALA A 175 -17.53 -12.86 -17.75
C ALA A 175 -16.18 -12.14 -17.83
N ASP A 176 -15.17 -12.68 -17.13
CA ASP A 176 -13.82 -12.14 -17.14
C ASP A 176 -13.18 -12.22 -18.54
N VAL A 177 -12.40 -11.20 -18.91
CA VAL A 177 -11.77 -11.09 -20.23
C VAL A 177 -10.32 -11.53 -20.15
N ALA A 178 -9.93 -12.56 -20.90
CA ALA A 178 -8.54 -12.99 -20.98
C ALA A 178 -7.71 -11.94 -21.74
N LEU A 179 -6.65 -11.46 -21.10
CA LEU A 179 -5.70 -10.51 -21.70
C LEU A 179 -4.50 -11.24 -22.31
N TRP A 180 -4.03 -12.29 -21.67
CA TRP A 180 -2.87 -13.08 -22.10
C TRP A 180 -2.95 -14.51 -21.57
N ALA A 181 -2.41 -15.47 -22.31
CA ALA A 181 -2.32 -16.86 -21.90
C ALA A 181 -1.05 -17.54 -22.42
N THR A 182 -0.58 -18.54 -21.67
CA THR A 182 0.54 -19.41 -22.10
C THR A 182 0.18 -20.41 -23.21
N ALA A 183 -1.11 -20.69 -23.41
CA ALA A 183 -1.62 -21.73 -24.32
C ALA A 183 -1.07 -23.15 -24.02
N THR A 184 -0.91 -23.45 -22.74
CA THR A 184 -0.35 -24.73 -22.24
C THR A 184 -1.41 -25.76 -21.84
N ASN A 185 -2.67 -25.54 -22.24
CA ASN A 185 -3.82 -26.37 -21.87
C ASN A 185 -3.53 -27.86 -22.02
N GLY A 186 -3.76 -28.64 -20.97
CA GLY A 186 -3.52 -30.09 -20.90
C GLY A 186 -2.05 -30.52 -20.85
N LYS A 187 -1.08 -29.63 -21.08
CA LYS A 187 0.32 -30.00 -21.32
C LYS A 187 1.23 -29.89 -20.10
N VAL A 188 0.86 -29.11 -19.09
CA VAL A 188 1.70 -28.81 -17.92
C VAL A 188 1.03 -29.24 -16.62
N ASN A 189 1.78 -29.33 -15.53
CA ASN A 189 1.27 -29.64 -14.19
C ASN A 189 1.95 -28.82 -13.07
N LYS A 190 2.91 -27.97 -13.41
CA LYS A 190 3.65 -27.15 -12.45
C LYS A 190 3.98 -25.79 -13.07
N CYS A 191 3.75 -24.72 -12.30
CA CYS A 191 4.15 -23.35 -12.63
C CYS A 191 5.06 -22.85 -11.51
N VAL A 192 6.25 -22.35 -11.83
CA VAL A 192 7.22 -21.91 -10.83
C VAL A 192 7.96 -20.67 -11.31
N MET A 193 8.05 -19.67 -10.44
CA MET A 193 9.02 -18.59 -10.60
C MET A 193 10.33 -19.07 -9.98
N GLN A 194 11.25 -19.52 -10.80
CA GLN A 194 12.46 -20.20 -10.35
C GLN A 194 13.43 -19.25 -9.63
N ALA A 195 14.34 -19.80 -8.84
CA ALA A 195 15.34 -19.04 -8.08
C ALA A 195 16.31 -18.25 -8.99
N ASP A 196 16.50 -18.73 -10.23
CA ASP A 196 17.32 -18.09 -11.27
C ASP A 196 16.59 -16.94 -12.00
N GLY A 197 15.35 -16.65 -11.61
CA GLY A 197 14.54 -15.58 -12.16
C GLY A 197 13.69 -15.94 -13.38
N ASN A 198 13.59 -17.22 -13.72
CA ASN A 198 12.78 -17.68 -14.84
C ASN A 198 11.37 -18.12 -14.41
N LEU A 199 10.31 -17.59 -15.03
CA LEU A 199 8.97 -18.18 -14.89
C LEU A 199 8.87 -19.35 -15.86
N VAL A 200 8.61 -20.56 -15.34
CA VAL A 200 8.58 -21.77 -16.16
C VAL A 200 7.37 -22.64 -15.83
N LEU A 201 6.72 -23.14 -16.87
CA LEU A 201 5.67 -24.14 -16.76
C LEU A 201 6.21 -25.48 -17.26
N TYR A 202 6.09 -26.48 -16.40
CA TYR A 202 6.63 -27.81 -16.61
C TYR A 202 5.53 -28.85 -16.80
N ASN A 203 5.84 -29.86 -17.60
CA ASN A 203 5.25 -31.18 -17.44
C ASN A 203 6.21 -32.07 -16.62
N THR A 204 5.88 -33.35 -16.44
CA THR A 204 6.71 -34.27 -15.64
C THR A 204 8.15 -34.41 -16.14
N ASN A 205 8.40 -34.20 -17.43
CA ASN A 205 9.66 -34.53 -18.11
C ASN A 205 10.43 -33.30 -18.64
N SER A 206 9.76 -32.17 -18.88
CA SER A 206 10.36 -31.02 -19.58
C SER A 206 9.65 -29.70 -19.28
N ALA A 207 10.39 -28.60 -19.45
CA ALA A 207 9.79 -27.27 -19.56
C ALA A 207 8.97 -27.20 -20.86
N VAL A 208 7.73 -26.73 -20.77
CA VAL A 208 6.82 -26.56 -21.92
C VAL A 208 6.70 -25.09 -22.32
N TRP A 209 6.80 -24.19 -21.35
CA TRP A 209 6.81 -22.75 -21.57
C TRP A 209 7.79 -22.08 -20.61
N SER A 210 8.44 -21.00 -21.05
CA SER A 210 9.33 -20.19 -20.22
C SER A 210 9.28 -18.72 -20.63
N SER A 211 9.43 -17.81 -19.66
CA SER A 211 9.60 -16.37 -19.91
C SER A 211 10.98 -16.02 -20.50
N ASN A 212 11.92 -16.97 -20.54
CA ASN A 212 13.31 -16.80 -20.97
C ASN A 212 14.05 -15.72 -20.17
N THR A 213 13.80 -15.65 -18.86
CA THR A 213 14.39 -14.66 -17.95
C THR A 213 15.42 -15.24 -16.97
N TYR A 214 15.94 -16.45 -17.24
CA TYR A 214 16.96 -17.09 -16.41
C TYR A 214 18.24 -16.25 -16.27
N GLY A 215 19.02 -16.49 -15.21
CA GLY A 215 20.23 -15.74 -14.89
C GLY A 215 19.97 -14.40 -14.19
N ASN A 216 18.75 -14.18 -13.71
CA ASN A 216 18.31 -12.98 -13.03
C ASN A 216 17.79 -13.32 -11.61
N PRO A 217 18.67 -13.70 -10.66
CA PRO A 217 18.25 -14.07 -9.32
C PRO A 217 17.51 -12.92 -8.62
N ASN A 218 16.67 -13.26 -7.65
CA ASN A 218 15.78 -12.31 -6.96
C ASN A 218 14.71 -11.67 -7.87
N ALA A 219 14.46 -12.23 -9.06
CA ALA A 219 13.38 -11.73 -9.89
C ALA A 219 12.00 -12.02 -9.28
N VAL A 220 11.05 -11.14 -9.56
CA VAL A 220 9.69 -11.20 -9.03
C VAL A 220 8.70 -10.95 -10.15
N LEU A 221 7.70 -11.80 -10.29
CA LEU A 221 6.56 -11.58 -11.18
C LEU A 221 5.50 -10.74 -10.46
N VAL A 222 4.97 -9.72 -11.10
CA VAL A 222 3.94 -8.81 -10.56
C VAL A 222 2.79 -8.67 -11.54
N VAL A 223 1.55 -8.76 -11.04
CA VAL A 223 0.33 -8.39 -11.79
C VAL A 223 0.00 -6.93 -11.46
N GLN A 224 0.07 -6.07 -12.46
CA GLN A 224 -0.02 -4.63 -12.30
C GLN A 224 -1.46 -4.11 -12.42
N ASN A 225 -1.68 -2.90 -11.92
CA ASN A 225 -2.98 -2.24 -11.90
C ASN A 225 -3.47 -1.77 -13.28
N ASP A 226 -2.62 -1.82 -14.30
CA ASP A 226 -2.93 -1.48 -15.69
C ASP A 226 -3.29 -2.72 -16.54
N GLY A 227 -3.26 -3.92 -15.95
CA GLY A 227 -3.53 -5.17 -16.66
C GLY A 227 -2.30 -5.75 -17.37
N ASN A 228 -1.10 -5.27 -17.04
CA ASN A 228 0.15 -5.90 -17.46
C ASN A 228 0.64 -6.90 -16.39
N MET A 229 1.31 -7.97 -16.84
CA MET A 229 2.05 -8.87 -15.96
C MET A 229 3.53 -8.78 -16.31
N VAL A 230 4.35 -8.46 -15.30
CA VAL A 230 5.74 -8.05 -15.52
C VAL A 230 6.67 -8.79 -14.57
N ILE A 231 7.82 -9.23 -15.07
CA ILE A 231 8.91 -9.77 -14.24
C ILE A 231 9.94 -8.67 -14.03
N TYR A 232 10.28 -8.41 -12.77
CA TYR A 232 11.24 -7.41 -12.33
C TYR A 232 12.47 -8.02 -11.68
N VAL A 233 13.61 -7.33 -11.78
CA VAL A 233 14.79 -7.54 -10.93
C VAL A 233 15.15 -6.18 -10.33
N GLY A 234 14.95 -6.03 -9.01
CA GLY A 234 14.93 -4.70 -8.41
C GLY A 234 13.88 -3.83 -9.09
N ASN A 235 14.28 -2.69 -9.66
CA ASN A 235 13.37 -1.77 -10.36
C ASN A 235 13.37 -1.95 -11.90
N ARG A 236 14.13 -2.89 -12.44
CA ARG A 236 14.23 -3.12 -13.89
C ARG A 236 13.24 -4.17 -14.33
N SER A 237 12.34 -3.85 -15.25
CA SER A 237 11.52 -4.86 -15.94
C SER A 237 12.39 -5.63 -16.93
N ILE A 238 12.26 -6.96 -16.91
CA ILE A 238 13.02 -7.85 -17.79
C ILE A 238 12.14 -8.66 -18.74
N TRP A 239 10.83 -8.71 -18.46
CA TRP A 239 9.82 -9.32 -19.33
C TRP A 239 8.44 -8.76 -18.98
N ALA A 240 7.55 -8.67 -19.97
CA ALA A 240 6.16 -8.27 -19.78
C ALA A 240 5.22 -8.96 -20.79
N THR A 241 3.96 -9.15 -20.42
CA THR A 241 2.90 -9.61 -21.33
C THR A 241 2.53 -8.57 -22.38
N ASN A 242 2.85 -7.29 -22.14
CA ASN A 242 2.49 -6.13 -22.97
C ASN A 242 0.97 -5.99 -23.16
N THR A 243 0.22 -6.28 -22.10
CA THR A 243 -1.25 -6.24 -22.10
C THR A 243 -1.83 -5.04 -21.39
N ALA A 244 -1.00 -4.05 -21.03
CA ALA A 244 -1.44 -2.81 -20.41
C ALA A 244 -2.63 -2.23 -21.19
N GLN A 245 -3.76 -2.09 -20.51
CA GLN A 245 -5.01 -1.63 -21.10
C GLN A 245 -5.04 -0.09 -21.08
N GLN A 246 -5.37 0.52 -22.21
CA GLN A 246 -5.78 1.93 -22.23
C GLN A 246 -7.21 2.01 -21.67
N GLU A 247 -7.48 2.89 -20.71
CA GLU A 247 -8.86 3.19 -20.35
C GLU A 247 -9.48 4.02 -21.49
N ILE A 248 -10.37 3.40 -22.28
CA ILE A 248 -11.17 4.10 -23.29
C ILE A 248 -12.24 4.88 -22.52
N VAL A 249 -12.15 6.20 -22.55
CA VAL A 249 -13.25 7.09 -22.14
C VAL A 249 -13.97 7.48 -23.42
N GLU A 250 -15.20 7.00 -23.63
CA GLU A 250 -15.96 7.36 -24.83
C GLU A 250 -16.34 8.86 -24.81
N PRO A 251 -16.29 9.54 -25.97
CA PRO A 251 -16.74 10.93 -26.07
C PRO A 251 -18.27 10.99 -26.03
N VAL A 252 -18.84 11.65 -25.02
CA VAL A 252 -20.27 11.94 -24.99
C VAL A 252 -20.58 12.98 -26.08
N GLN A 253 -21.41 12.62 -27.07
CA GLN A 253 -21.87 13.59 -28.08
C GLN A 253 -22.85 14.58 -27.45
N GLU A 254 -22.46 15.85 -27.44
CA GLU A 254 -23.24 16.93 -26.88
C GLU A 254 -24.11 17.59 -27.96
N PHE A 255 -25.43 17.67 -27.74
CA PHE A 255 -26.35 18.45 -28.57
C PHE A 255 -26.22 19.94 -28.21
N VAL A 256 -25.55 20.72 -29.06
CA VAL A 256 -25.41 22.17 -28.87
C VAL A 256 -26.63 22.88 -29.47
N GLN A 257 -27.36 23.66 -28.68
CA GLN A 257 -28.33 24.65 -29.19
C GLN A 257 -27.64 26.01 -29.39
N PRO A 258 -28.04 26.81 -30.41
CA PRO A 258 -27.34 28.05 -30.72
C PRO A 258 -27.79 29.19 -29.79
N VAL A 259 -26.84 29.81 -29.10
CA VAL A 259 -27.06 31.03 -28.32
C VAL A 259 -26.73 32.25 -29.18
N ARG A 260 -27.66 33.22 -29.18
CA ARG A 260 -27.59 34.51 -29.89
C ARG A 260 -26.71 35.49 -29.10
N VAL A 261 -25.70 36.06 -29.75
CA VAL A 261 -24.74 37.02 -29.16
C VAL A 261 -25.22 38.46 -29.40
N GLU A 262 -25.26 39.27 -28.35
CA GLU A 262 -25.23 40.74 -28.41
C GLU A 262 -24.27 41.29 -27.33
N PRO A 263 -23.60 42.43 -27.56
CA PRO A 263 -22.33 42.77 -26.89
C PRO A 263 -22.50 43.57 -25.60
N GLU A 264 -21.52 43.40 -24.71
CA GLU A 264 -21.35 44.11 -23.43
C GLU A 264 -21.09 45.62 -23.58
N PRO A 265 -21.32 46.39 -22.50
CA PRO A 265 -20.49 47.53 -22.16
C PRO A 265 -19.72 47.33 -20.84
N ILE A 266 -18.46 47.76 -20.91
CA ILE A 266 -17.40 47.69 -19.92
C ILE A 266 -17.73 48.54 -18.67
N ALA A 267 -17.53 47.95 -17.49
CA ALA A 267 -17.23 48.69 -16.27
C ALA A 267 -16.19 47.91 -15.44
N GLN A 268 -15.01 48.51 -15.28
CA GLN A 268 -13.94 48.02 -14.41
C GLN A 268 -14.38 48.07 -12.94
N THR A 269 -14.29 46.93 -12.24
CA THR A 269 -14.25 46.88 -10.78
C THR A 269 -13.12 45.95 -10.35
N VAL A 270 -12.27 46.50 -9.49
CA VAL A 270 -11.04 45.91 -8.96
C VAL A 270 -11.43 44.78 -8.00
N ALA A 271 -11.22 43.52 -8.41
CA ALA A 271 -11.40 42.36 -7.52
C ALA A 271 -10.18 42.23 -6.60
N SER A 272 -10.39 42.19 -5.29
CA SER A 272 -9.33 41.93 -4.31
C SER A 272 -8.68 40.57 -4.58
N SER A 273 -7.39 40.56 -4.89
CA SER A 273 -6.59 39.36 -5.03
C SER A 273 -6.46 38.67 -3.67
N CYS A 274 -7.16 37.55 -3.47
CA CYS A 274 -6.83 36.58 -2.42
C CYS A 274 -5.54 35.87 -2.87
N GLU A 275 -4.37 36.44 -2.65
CA GLU A 275 -3.09 35.78 -2.93
C GLU A 275 -2.24 35.74 -1.66
N VAL A 276 -1.59 34.61 -1.39
CA VAL A 276 -0.72 34.48 -0.23
C VAL A 276 0.52 35.39 -0.39
N PRO A 277 0.78 36.32 0.56
CA PRO A 277 1.97 37.16 0.52
C PRO A 277 3.27 36.35 0.59
N GLU A 278 4.31 36.82 -0.09
CA GLU A 278 5.59 36.11 -0.24
C GLU A 278 6.25 35.72 1.10
N THR A 279 6.12 36.57 2.13
CA THR A 279 6.62 36.27 3.47
C THR A 279 5.94 35.06 4.12
N GLN A 280 4.62 34.93 3.95
CA GLN A 280 3.86 33.78 4.42
C GLN A 280 4.13 32.54 3.56
N TYR A 281 4.31 32.72 2.25
CA TYR A 281 4.70 31.65 1.34
C TYR A 281 6.05 31.02 1.70
N ASN A 282 7.08 31.84 1.91
CA ASN A 282 8.42 31.37 2.26
C ASN A 282 8.46 30.62 3.60
N ALA A 283 7.62 31.03 4.56
CA ALA A 283 7.46 30.32 5.82
C ALA A 283 6.83 28.92 5.64
N MET A 284 5.85 28.78 4.74
CA MET A 284 5.26 27.48 4.40
C MET A 284 6.27 26.57 3.72
N VAL A 285 7.00 27.08 2.73
CA VAL A 285 8.05 26.32 2.02
C VAL A 285 9.08 25.80 3.02
N SER A 286 9.56 26.65 3.93
CA SER A 286 10.54 26.26 4.96
C SER A 286 10.01 25.20 5.91
N ALA A 287 8.76 25.31 6.35
CA ALA A 287 8.12 24.34 7.25
C ALA A 287 7.90 22.97 6.59
N ILE A 288 7.55 22.96 5.30
CA ILE A 288 7.36 21.74 4.51
C ILE A 288 8.72 21.10 4.21
N ASP A 289 9.73 21.87 3.81
CA ASP A 289 11.03 21.32 3.42
C ASP A 289 11.83 20.76 4.60
N ALA A 290 11.61 21.31 5.80
CA ALA A 290 12.19 20.78 7.05
C ALA A 290 11.71 19.35 7.40
N GLN A 291 10.68 18.82 6.73
CA GLN A 291 10.17 17.48 7.01
C GLN A 291 11.03 16.40 6.34
N ALA A 292 11.66 15.56 7.16
CA ALA A 292 12.52 14.46 6.69
C ALA A 292 11.75 13.26 6.10
N PHE A 293 10.47 13.07 6.50
CA PHE A 293 9.66 11.93 6.09
C PHE A 293 8.58 12.33 5.07
N ARG A 294 8.40 11.49 4.05
CA ARG A 294 7.52 11.73 2.90
C ARG A 294 6.05 11.96 3.30
N ASP A 295 5.55 11.20 4.28
CA ASP A 295 4.15 11.27 4.72
C ASP A 295 3.91 12.52 5.58
N SER A 296 4.89 12.87 6.43
CA SER A 296 4.88 14.11 7.22
C SER A 296 4.95 15.34 6.31
N LYS A 297 5.79 15.32 5.28
CA LYS A 297 5.89 16.40 4.29
C LYS A 297 4.55 16.64 3.58
N MET A 298 3.85 15.58 3.16
CA MET A 298 2.51 15.67 2.56
C MET A 298 1.47 16.22 3.54
N SER A 299 1.44 15.72 4.78
CA SER A 299 0.50 16.17 5.81
C SER A 299 0.66 17.66 6.14
N ILE A 300 1.90 18.11 6.36
CA ILE A 300 2.22 19.51 6.64
C ILE A 300 1.92 20.39 5.43
N ALA A 301 2.20 19.93 4.20
CA ALA A 301 1.86 20.67 2.99
C ALA A 301 0.35 20.90 2.84
N LYS A 302 -0.47 19.85 3.03
CA LYS A 302 -1.94 19.96 3.01
C LYS A 302 -2.45 20.91 4.11
N GLN A 303 -1.87 20.83 5.31
CA GLN A 303 -2.23 21.71 6.41
C GLN A 303 -1.86 23.18 6.14
N ALA A 304 -0.67 23.43 5.61
CA ALA A 304 -0.14 24.77 5.36
C ALA A 304 -0.99 25.55 4.34
N ILE A 305 -1.49 24.87 3.30
CA ILE A 305 -2.26 25.50 2.23
C ILE A 305 -3.76 25.56 2.50
N LYS A 306 -4.25 24.91 3.56
CA LYS A 306 -5.67 24.89 3.90
C LYS A 306 -6.17 26.31 4.16
N ASN A 307 -7.29 26.68 3.55
CA ASN A 307 -7.89 28.03 3.61
C ASN A 307 -6.96 29.13 3.09
N LYS A 308 -6.02 28.79 2.19
CA LYS A 308 -5.19 29.75 1.47
C LYS A 308 -5.69 29.93 0.04
N CYS A 309 -5.18 30.95 -0.62
CA CYS A 309 -5.40 31.21 -2.04
C CYS A 309 -4.02 31.34 -2.70
N LEU A 310 -3.51 30.23 -3.20
CA LEU A 310 -2.21 30.14 -3.86
C LEU A 310 -2.32 30.61 -5.31
N SER A 311 -1.25 31.21 -5.85
CA SER A 311 -1.10 31.34 -7.31
C SER A 311 -0.57 30.05 -7.94
N LEU A 312 -0.73 29.90 -9.25
CA LEU A 312 -0.23 28.74 -9.99
C LEU A 312 1.28 28.55 -9.82
N ASP A 313 2.04 29.65 -9.78
CA ASP A 313 3.48 29.60 -9.51
C ASP A 313 3.81 29.09 -8.11
N GLN A 314 3.02 29.49 -7.11
CA GLN A 314 3.17 29.01 -5.74
C GLN A 314 2.86 27.52 -5.63
N VAL A 315 1.81 27.02 -6.30
CA VAL A 315 1.49 25.59 -6.39
C VAL A 315 2.61 24.83 -7.10
N ARG A 316 3.07 25.34 -8.24
CA ARG A 316 4.17 24.76 -9.02
C ARG A 316 5.44 24.63 -8.19
N SER A 317 5.83 25.69 -7.48
CA SER A 317 7.02 25.69 -6.62
C SER A 317 6.86 24.74 -5.42
N LEU A 318 5.70 24.72 -4.75
CA LEU A 318 5.45 23.76 -3.65
C LEU A 318 5.47 22.30 -4.11
N SER A 319 4.98 22.03 -5.34
CA SER A 319 4.95 20.67 -5.89
C SER A 319 6.35 20.08 -6.13
N LYS A 320 7.37 20.94 -6.34
CA LYS A 320 8.77 20.54 -6.52
C LYS A 320 9.45 20.10 -5.22
N LEU A 321 8.83 20.35 -4.06
CA LEU A 321 9.33 19.86 -2.78
C LEU A 321 9.15 18.34 -2.62
N PHE A 322 8.38 17.70 -3.50
CA PHE A 322 8.17 16.26 -3.53
C PHE A 322 9.07 15.59 -4.57
N SER A 323 9.82 14.58 -4.14
CA SER A 323 10.81 13.89 -4.99
C SER A 323 10.20 12.85 -5.93
N PHE A 324 8.92 12.51 -5.76
CA PHE A 324 8.22 11.49 -6.53
C PHE A 324 6.92 12.06 -7.11
N GLU A 325 6.69 11.82 -8.40
CA GLU A 325 5.53 12.40 -9.10
C GLU A 325 4.17 11.93 -8.57
N ASP A 326 4.08 10.73 -7.97
CA ASP A 326 2.82 10.30 -7.32
C ASP A 326 2.46 11.20 -6.13
N GLN A 327 3.46 11.68 -5.39
CA GLN A 327 3.26 12.65 -4.30
C GLN A 327 2.98 14.05 -4.87
N THR A 328 3.71 14.47 -5.90
CA THR A 328 3.42 15.73 -6.61
C THR A 328 1.97 15.76 -7.11
N LEU A 329 1.49 14.65 -7.68
CA LEU A 329 0.13 14.50 -8.16
C LEU A 329 -0.88 14.55 -7.02
N GLU A 330 -0.63 13.83 -5.92
CA GLU A 330 -1.49 13.89 -4.73
C GLU A 330 -1.61 15.32 -4.18
N PHE A 331 -0.49 16.04 -4.09
CA PHE A 331 -0.45 17.42 -3.62
C PHE A 331 -1.19 18.38 -4.56
N ILE A 332 -0.89 18.33 -5.86
CA ILE A 332 -1.50 19.24 -6.86
C ILE A 332 -3.02 19.02 -6.94
N LYS A 333 -3.52 17.77 -6.80
CA LYS A 333 -4.96 17.50 -6.72
C LYS A 333 -5.59 18.15 -5.48
N TYR A 334 -4.92 18.08 -4.33
CA TYR A 334 -5.40 18.71 -3.11
C TYR A 334 -5.35 20.25 -3.19
N ALA A 335 -4.32 20.81 -3.81
CA ALA A 335 -4.10 22.26 -3.90
C ALA A 335 -5.11 23.00 -4.81
N TYR A 336 -5.81 22.28 -5.70
CA TYR A 336 -6.79 22.87 -6.63
C TYR A 336 -7.86 23.69 -5.91
N ASP A 337 -8.40 23.18 -4.81
CA ASP A 337 -9.46 23.85 -4.06
C ASP A 337 -8.97 25.11 -3.33
N PHE A 338 -7.66 25.32 -3.24
CA PHE A 338 -6.99 26.43 -2.55
C PHE A 338 -6.20 27.34 -3.51
N THR A 339 -6.51 27.33 -4.80
CA THR A 339 -5.82 28.12 -5.83
C THR A 339 -6.71 29.25 -6.36
N ASN A 340 -6.13 30.43 -6.55
CA ASN A 340 -6.84 31.67 -6.90
C ASN A 340 -7.32 31.71 -8.35
N ASP A 341 -6.56 31.13 -9.28
CA ASP A 341 -6.90 31.01 -10.69
C ASP A 341 -6.94 29.53 -11.12
N LYS A 342 -8.18 29.05 -11.32
CA LYS A 342 -8.44 27.68 -11.76
C LYS A 342 -8.49 27.55 -13.29
N SER A 343 -8.67 28.65 -14.00
CA SER A 343 -8.86 28.64 -15.46
C SER A 343 -7.61 28.15 -16.17
N GLU A 344 -6.43 28.47 -15.63
CA GLU A 344 -5.12 28.08 -16.16
C GLU A 344 -4.47 26.91 -15.39
N TYR A 345 -5.22 26.23 -14.51
CA TYR A 345 -4.66 25.17 -13.66
C TYR A 345 -4.15 23.95 -14.46
N TYR A 346 -4.68 23.75 -15.67
CA TYR A 346 -4.24 22.72 -16.61
C TYR A 346 -2.77 22.89 -17.04
N THR A 347 -2.20 24.10 -16.94
CA THR A 347 -0.80 24.37 -17.28
C THR A 347 0.20 23.66 -16.35
N LEU A 348 -0.23 23.24 -15.16
CA LEU A 348 0.60 22.46 -14.22
C LEU A 348 0.87 21.02 -14.69
N ALA A 349 0.25 20.58 -15.78
CA ALA A 349 0.49 19.26 -16.37
C ALA A 349 1.96 19.04 -16.77
N ASP A 350 2.67 20.10 -17.15
CA ASP A 350 4.09 20.08 -17.52
C ASP A 350 5.05 19.72 -16.36
N ILE A 351 4.56 19.73 -15.11
CA ILE A 351 5.32 19.31 -13.93
C ILE A 351 5.59 17.80 -13.97
N PHE A 352 4.72 17.04 -14.65
CA PHE A 352 4.82 15.59 -14.74
C PHE A 352 5.61 15.19 -15.98
N SER A 353 6.70 14.45 -15.77
CA SER A 353 7.47 13.80 -16.83
C SER A 353 6.80 12.52 -17.29
N PHE A 354 6.09 11.81 -16.40
CA PHE A 354 5.33 10.63 -16.77
C PHE A 354 3.97 11.00 -17.34
N LYS A 355 3.72 10.62 -18.60
CA LYS A 355 2.43 10.79 -19.27
C LYS A 355 1.26 10.21 -18.47
N SER A 356 1.48 9.14 -17.70
CA SER A 356 0.46 8.56 -16.80
C SER A 356 0.01 9.53 -15.70
N ASN A 357 0.90 10.36 -15.16
CA ASN A 357 0.56 11.35 -14.15
C ASN A 357 -0.06 12.61 -14.78
N VAL A 358 0.38 13.00 -15.98
CA VAL A 358 -0.33 14.01 -16.80
C VAL A 358 -1.79 13.60 -17.01
N THR A 359 -2.03 12.34 -17.39
CA THR A 359 -3.38 11.80 -17.59
C THR A 359 -4.20 11.81 -16.30
N LYS A 360 -3.68 11.25 -15.20
CA LYS A 360 -4.37 11.26 -13.89
C LYS A 360 -4.64 12.68 -13.37
N PHE A 361 -3.81 13.65 -13.74
CA PHE A 361 -3.99 15.06 -13.39
C PHE A 361 -5.12 15.68 -14.20
N ASN A 362 -5.12 15.51 -15.52
CA ASN A 362 -6.18 16.00 -16.41
C ASN A 362 -7.54 15.35 -16.09
N GLU A 363 -7.56 14.05 -15.77
CA GLU A 363 -8.77 13.35 -15.29
C GLU A 363 -9.35 14.03 -14.05
N PHE A 364 -8.49 14.42 -13.11
CA PHE A 364 -8.93 15.13 -11.92
C PHE A 364 -9.51 16.51 -12.26
N LEU A 365 -8.90 17.27 -13.18
CA LEU A 365 -9.45 18.57 -13.59
C LEU A 365 -10.81 18.44 -14.25
N ASN A 366 -11.04 17.36 -15.00
CA ASN A 366 -12.35 17.07 -15.59
C ASN A 366 -13.44 16.75 -14.54
N THR A 367 -13.08 16.50 -13.27
CA THR A 367 -14.04 16.31 -12.17
C THR A 367 -14.40 17.58 -11.40
N LYS A 368 -13.77 18.71 -11.74
CA LYS A 368 -13.87 19.98 -11.02
C LYS A 368 -14.55 21.04 -11.88
#